data_AF-A0A3D4KL82-F1
#
_entry.id   AF-A0A3D4KL82-F1
#
_cell.length_a   1.000
_cell.length_b   1.000
_cell.length_c   1.000
_cell.angle_alpha   90.00
_cell.angle_beta   90.00
_cell.angle_gamma   90.00
#
_symmetry.space_group_name_H-M   'P 1'
#
loop_
_entity.id
_entity.type
_entity.pdbx_description
1 polymer ?
#
loop_
_entity_poly.entity_id
_entity_poly.type
_entity_poly.pdbx_seq_one_letter_code
_entity_poly.pdbx_strand_id
1 'polypeptide(L)'
;MNLFDYLYVDLDKVISLYSQLTGGVVELRETQSEKGSTSDNKRNYDFKVFKHDAGGTTQDREQDKTTIKPYHALLQELESELSSSGYLLDLANFEEGKTLKDSDLRATLKNALCIKCSGRVVIEDYERMKKIGQDFPDIVKLINRSHADKLKGSPEYQESERQIQELESTIGDRNSQAKAKKKAKELRAGLDSLLASSTAVDVVPQWILDGMKTWIDAFLPNITNIRVYPFKDEDDEHIFGHLEASNFTVSDPTAFHFTYGSFPTEEFTMLGVITSVPSDEGETFLPLQEFEKEDLKDYESVERAFRGMFRGFDGIEAMVRTCRYPRVLVHPILVYRQTSPNKALQRTSR
;
A
#
# COMPACT_ATOMS: atom_id res chain seq x y z
N MET A 1 -18.45 -16.42 -16.52
CA MET A 1 -17.13 -15.78 -16.67
C MET A 1 -17.01 -14.74 -15.58
N ASN A 2 -15.95 -14.80 -14.77
CA ASN A 2 -15.69 -13.78 -13.75
C ASN A 2 -15.05 -12.57 -14.43
N LEU A 3 -15.33 -11.38 -13.89
CA LEU A 3 -14.63 -10.17 -14.26
C LEU A 3 -13.58 -9.87 -13.21
N PHE A 4 -12.43 -9.39 -13.68
CA PHE A 4 -11.29 -9.03 -12.85
C PHE A 4 -11.08 -7.53 -12.97
N ASP A 5 -11.13 -6.85 -11.84
CA ASP A 5 -10.79 -5.45 -11.71
C ASP A 5 -9.40 -5.38 -11.10
N TYR A 6 -8.39 -5.09 -11.93
CA TYR A 6 -6.99 -5.06 -11.51
C TYR A 6 -6.65 -3.69 -10.92
N LEU A 7 -6.06 -3.70 -9.72
CA LEU A 7 -5.61 -2.50 -9.02
C LEU A 7 -4.11 -2.31 -9.19
N TYR A 8 -3.37 -3.42 -9.17
CA TYR A 8 -1.92 -3.47 -9.27
C TYR A 8 -1.51 -4.63 -10.17
N VAL A 9 -0.57 -4.37 -11.09
CA VAL A 9 0.03 -5.40 -11.92
C VAL A 9 1.48 -5.07 -12.21
N ASP A 10 2.38 -5.92 -11.73
CA ASP A 10 3.79 -5.94 -12.11
C ASP A 10 3.94 -6.72 -13.42
N LEU A 11 3.76 -6.01 -14.53
CA LEU A 11 3.75 -6.62 -15.87
C LEU A 11 5.11 -7.23 -16.24
N ASP A 12 6.21 -6.60 -15.85
CA ASP A 12 7.55 -7.10 -16.12
C ASP A 12 7.77 -8.46 -15.43
N LYS A 13 7.31 -8.59 -14.18
CA LYS A 13 7.35 -9.86 -13.46
C LYS A 13 6.42 -10.90 -14.06
N VAL A 14 5.20 -10.51 -14.48
CA VAL A 14 4.27 -11.39 -15.19
C VAL A 14 4.93 -11.98 -16.44
N ILE A 15 5.50 -11.14 -17.30
CA ILE A 15 6.16 -11.57 -18.53
C ILE A 15 7.33 -12.50 -18.21
N SER A 16 8.17 -12.11 -17.26
CA SER A 16 9.33 -12.91 -16.85
C SER A 16 8.95 -14.31 -16.37
N LEU A 17 7.93 -14.42 -15.52
CA LEU A 17 7.45 -15.71 -15.02
C LEU A 17 6.79 -16.53 -16.12
N TYR A 18 5.95 -15.90 -16.92
CA TYR A 18 5.26 -16.57 -18.01
C TYR A 18 6.22 -17.14 -19.05
N SER A 19 7.25 -16.38 -19.42
CA SER A 19 8.30 -16.83 -20.35
C SER A 19 9.11 -17.99 -19.80
N GLN A 20 9.38 -18.03 -18.49
CA GLN A 20 10.07 -19.16 -17.85
C GLN A 20 9.21 -20.43 -17.83
N LEU A 21 7.90 -20.30 -17.62
CA LEU A 21 6.98 -21.45 -17.60
C LEU A 21 6.74 -22.05 -18.99
N THR A 22 6.57 -21.19 -19.99
CA THR A 22 6.15 -21.61 -21.34
C THR A 22 7.32 -21.76 -22.32
N GLY A 23 8.50 -21.25 -21.98
CA GLY A 23 9.65 -21.16 -22.88
C GLY A 23 9.48 -20.16 -24.03
N GLY A 24 8.37 -19.40 -24.07
CA GLY A 24 8.07 -18.44 -25.13
C GLY A 24 8.51 -17.02 -24.79
N VAL A 25 9.07 -16.30 -25.77
CA VAL A 25 9.34 -14.86 -25.65
C VAL A 25 8.05 -14.09 -25.92
N VAL A 26 7.57 -13.34 -24.92
CA VAL A 26 6.41 -12.46 -25.06
C VAL A 26 6.91 -11.03 -25.27
N GLU A 27 6.72 -10.48 -26.48
CA GLU A 27 6.89 -9.05 -26.74
C GLU A 27 5.53 -8.33 -26.69
N LEU A 28 5.43 -7.28 -25.88
CA LEU A 28 4.29 -6.36 -25.89
C LEU A 28 4.53 -5.24 -26.90
N ARG A 29 3.60 -5.07 -27.84
CA ARG A 29 3.50 -3.86 -28.67
C ARG A 29 2.25 -3.08 -28.28
N GLU A 30 2.44 -1.93 -27.62
CA GLU A 30 1.38 -0.94 -27.47
C GLU A 30 1.11 -0.31 -28.84
N THR A 31 -0.05 -0.64 -29.42
CA THR A 31 -0.49 0.04 -30.64
C THR A 31 -1.24 1.30 -30.21
N GLN A 32 -0.54 2.41 -30.01
CA GLN A 32 -1.19 3.71 -29.86
C GLN A 32 -1.74 4.12 -31.23
N SER A 33 -3.04 3.89 -31.46
CA SER A 33 -3.72 4.52 -32.58
C SER A 33 -4.10 5.95 -32.19
N GLU A 34 -3.18 6.90 -32.40
CA GLU A 34 -3.56 8.31 -32.42
C GLU A 34 -4.47 8.55 -33.63
N LYS A 35 -5.76 8.80 -33.38
CA LYS A 35 -6.63 9.46 -34.37
C LYS A 35 -6.29 10.95 -34.41
N GLY A 36 -5.10 11.27 -34.89
CA GLY A 36 -4.72 12.61 -35.33
C GLY A 36 -5.07 12.78 -36.80
N SER A 37 -6.12 13.55 -37.10
CA SER A 37 -6.38 14.00 -38.47
C SER A 37 -5.37 15.06 -38.87
N THR A 38 -4.19 14.63 -39.30
CA THR A 38 -3.26 15.49 -40.04
C THR A 38 -3.12 14.94 -41.45
N SER A 39 -3.79 15.63 -42.36
CA SER A 39 -3.65 15.46 -43.80
C SER A 39 -2.25 15.91 -44.21
N ASP A 40 -1.30 14.98 -44.24
CA ASP A 40 -0.12 15.13 -45.09
C ASP A 40 0.15 13.83 -45.83
N ASN A 41 -0.02 13.93 -47.14
CA ASN A 41 -0.07 12.85 -48.11
C ASN A 41 1.36 12.42 -48.47
N LYS A 42 2.01 11.63 -47.60
CA LYS A 42 3.18 10.83 -47.98
C LYS A 42 2.81 9.36 -47.96
N ARG A 43 2.38 8.88 -49.12
CA ARG A 43 2.13 7.46 -49.40
C ARG A 43 3.45 6.70 -49.39
N ASN A 44 3.78 6.04 -48.28
CA ASN A 44 4.68 4.90 -48.31
C ASN A 44 3.83 3.65 -48.58
N TYR A 45 3.89 3.18 -49.82
CA TYR A 45 3.39 1.87 -50.19
C TYR A 45 4.37 0.82 -49.68
N ASP A 46 3.94 -0.03 -48.75
CA ASP A 46 4.68 -1.25 -48.43
C ASP A 46 4.14 -2.40 -49.30
N PHE A 47 5.03 -2.96 -50.12
CA PHE A 47 4.73 -3.86 -51.22
C PHE A 47 4.55 -5.30 -50.70
N LYS A 48 3.34 -5.86 -50.81
CA LYS A 48 3.18 -7.32 -50.90
C LYS A 48 3.61 -7.77 -52.30
N VAL A 49 4.76 -8.43 -52.40
CA VAL A 49 5.13 -9.21 -53.59
C VAL A 49 5.44 -10.64 -53.16
N PHE A 50 4.45 -11.51 -53.32
CA PHE A 50 4.72 -12.93 -53.52
C PHE A 50 5.29 -13.09 -54.94
N LYS A 51 6.56 -13.45 -55.05
CA LYS A 51 7.12 -14.14 -56.21
C LYS A 51 7.67 -15.47 -55.72
N HIS A 52 6.97 -16.54 -56.08
CA HIS A 52 7.55 -17.88 -56.11
C HIS A 52 8.54 -17.89 -57.28
N ASP A 53 9.82 -18.07 -56.99
CA ASP A 53 10.78 -18.56 -57.98
C ASP A 53 11.62 -19.66 -57.33
N ALA A 54 11.74 -20.77 -58.05
CA ALA A 54 12.30 -22.02 -57.57
C ALA A 54 13.84 -21.95 -57.58
N GLY A 55 14.46 -22.14 -56.41
CA GLY A 55 15.91 -22.27 -56.28
C GLY A 55 16.27 -22.68 -54.85
N GLY A 56 16.91 -23.84 -54.70
CA GLY A 56 17.29 -24.35 -53.39
C GLY A 56 18.39 -23.52 -52.75
N THR A 57 18.10 -22.98 -51.57
CA THR A 57 19.08 -22.52 -50.59
C THR A 57 18.58 -22.93 -49.21
N THR A 58 19.38 -23.72 -48.50
CA THR A 58 19.20 -24.03 -47.07
C THR A 58 19.02 -22.74 -46.29
N GLN A 59 17.81 -22.51 -45.78
CA GLN A 59 17.56 -21.54 -44.73
C GLN A 59 17.39 -22.31 -43.43
N ASP A 60 18.36 -22.14 -42.52
CA ASP A 60 18.11 -22.33 -41.10
C ASP A 60 16.91 -21.46 -40.72
N ARG A 61 15.80 -22.13 -40.44
CA ARG A 61 14.55 -21.50 -40.00
C ARG A 61 14.64 -21.35 -38.48
N GLU A 62 15.31 -20.30 -38.01
CA GLU A 62 14.90 -19.70 -36.73
C GLU A 62 13.56 -19.00 -36.99
N GLN A 63 12.46 -19.71 -36.69
CA GLN A 63 11.14 -19.10 -36.63
C GLN A 63 11.01 -18.41 -35.27
N ASP A 64 11.39 -17.14 -35.20
CA ASP A 64 10.98 -16.26 -34.10
C ASP A 64 9.47 -16.06 -34.16
N LYS A 65 8.75 -16.87 -33.37
CA LYS A 65 7.29 -16.86 -33.31
C LYS A 65 6.83 -15.86 -32.26
N THR A 66 6.74 -14.59 -32.67
CA THR A 66 6.18 -13.53 -31.82
C THR A 66 4.67 -13.69 -31.68
N THR A 67 4.19 -13.90 -30.46
CA THR A 67 2.75 -14.04 -30.16
C THR A 67 2.28 -12.83 -29.38
N ILE A 68 1.45 -11.99 -30.00
CA ILE A 68 0.85 -10.82 -29.37
C ILE A 68 -0.38 -11.28 -28.57
N LYS A 69 -0.35 -11.13 -27.24
CA LYS A 69 -1.47 -11.48 -26.36
C LYS A 69 -2.09 -10.24 -25.71
N PRO A 70 -3.43 -10.12 -25.65
CA PRO A 70 -4.08 -9.09 -24.86
C PRO A 70 -3.66 -9.22 -23.39
N TYR A 71 -3.33 -8.11 -22.76
CA TYR A 71 -2.80 -8.05 -21.40
C TYR A 71 -3.61 -8.89 -20.39
N HIS A 72 -4.93 -8.73 -20.34
CA HIS A 72 -5.77 -9.47 -19.38
C HIS A 72 -5.80 -11.00 -19.61
N ALA A 73 -5.63 -11.45 -20.85
CA ALA A 73 -5.56 -12.88 -21.15
C ALA A 73 -4.24 -13.48 -20.63
N LEU A 74 -3.13 -12.75 -20.77
CA LEU A 74 -1.84 -13.14 -20.23
C LEU A 74 -1.89 -13.34 -18.70
N LEU A 75 -2.56 -12.45 -17.98
CA LEU A 75 -2.67 -12.52 -16.51
C LEU A 75 -3.39 -13.80 -16.05
N GLN A 76 -4.51 -14.12 -16.69
CA GLN A 76 -5.30 -15.32 -16.37
C GLN A 76 -4.57 -16.61 -16.75
N GLU A 77 -3.89 -16.61 -17.89
CA GLU A 77 -3.09 -17.74 -18.33
C GLU A 77 -1.90 -17.98 -17.39
N LEU A 78 -1.20 -16.93 -16.94
CA LEU A 78 -0.12 -17.06 -15.96
C LEU A 78 -0.60 -17.74 -14.69
N GLU A 79 -1.73 -17.30 -14.12
CA GLU A 79 -2.29 -17.93 -12.92
C GLU A 79 -2.63 -19.41 -13.14
N SER A 80 -3.19 -19.72 -14.32
CA SER A 80 -3.55 -21.09 -14.70
C SER A 80 -2.31 -21.98 -14.87
N GLU A 81 -1.26 -21.48 -15.53
CA GLU A 81 0.01 -22.21 -15.74
C GLU A 81 0.79 -22.42 -14.44
N LEU A 82 0.82 -21.41 -13.56
CA LEU A 82 1.43 -21.55 -12.24
C LEU A 82 0.71 -22.61 -11.41
N SER A 83 -0.63 -22.65 -11.48
CA SER A 83 -1.44 -23.65 -10.78
C SER A 83 -1.26 -25.06 -11.36
N SER A 84 -1.33 -25.22 -12.69
CA SER A 84 -1.22 -26.53 -13.35
C SER A 84 0.17 -27.14 -13.21
N SER A 85 1.20 -26.30 -13.16
CA SER A 85 2.60 -26.71 -13.03
C SER A 85 3.05 -26.93 -11.57
N GLY A 86 2.16 -26.69 -10.59
CA GLY A 86 2.46 -26.89 -9.17
C GLY A 86 3.34 -25.82 -8.52
N TYR A 87 3.46 -24.63 -9.14
CA TYR A 87 4.23 -23.50 -8.58
C TYR A 87 3.37 -22.55 -7.73
N LEU A 88 2.04 -22.63 -7.84
CA LEU A 88 1.10 -21.80 -7.10
C LEU A 88 0.44 -22.57 -5.96
N LEU A 89 0.56 -22.03 -4.75
CA LEU A 89 -0.32 -22.38 -3.64
C LEU A 89 -1.51 -21.42 -3.61
N ASP A 90 -2.72 -21.92 -3.87
CA ASP A 90 -3.96 -21.16 -3.68
C ASP A 90 -4.56 -21.48 -2.31
N LEU A 91 -4.57 -20.48 -1.41
CA LEU A 91 -5.09 -20.67 -0.05
C LEU A 91 -6.58 -21.01 -0.02
N ALA A 92 -7.35 -20.60 -1.03
CA ALA A 92 -8.77 -20.93 -1.09
C ALA A 92 -9.02 -22.43 -1.29
N ASN A 93 -8.02 -23.17 -1.79
CA ASN A 93 -8.08 -24.61 -2.02
C ASN A 93 -7.43 -25.42 -0.89
N PHE A 94 -6.88 -24.77 0.13
CA PHE A 94 -6.25 -25.46 1.26
C PHE A 94 -7.30 -25.90 2.29
N GLU A 95 -7.00 -26.94 3.07
CA GLU A 95 -7.96 -27.58 3.97
C GLU A 95 -8.64 -26.58 4.92
N GLU A 96 -9.96 -26.68 5.02
CA GLU A 96 -10.80 -25.80 5.85
C GLU A 96 -10.38 -25.92 7.33
N GLY A 97 -10.04 -24.79 7.95
CA GLY A 97 -9.58 -24.71 9.34
C GLY A 97 -8.07 -24.67 9.54
N LYS A 98 -7.26 -24.84 8.49
CA LYS A 98 -5.80 -24.58 8.55
C LYS A 98 -5.50 -23.10 8.32
N THR A 99 -4.59 -22.55 9.13
CA THR A 99 -4.16 -21.14 9.07
C THR A 99 -2.65 -21.05 8.79
N LEU A 100 -2.07 -19.86 8.63
CA LEU A 100 -0.62 -19.66 8.45
C LEU A 100 0.20 -20.20 9.62
N LYS A 101 -0.40 -20.48 10.77
CA LYS A 101 0.27 -21.09 11.92
C LYS A 101 0.46 -22.61 11.75
N ASP A 102 -0.32 -23.26 10.87
CA ASP A 102 -0.28 -24.70 10.64
C ASP A 102 1.04 -25.17 10.01
N SER A 103 1.64 -26.23 10.58
CA SER A 103 2.95 -26.74 10.16
C SER A 103 2.97 -27.28 8.74
N ASP A 104 1.90 -27.94 8.30
CA ASP A 104 1.82 -28.55 6.96
C ASP A 104 1.68 -27.46 5.90
N LEU A 105 0.84 -26.44 6.17
CA LEU A 105 0.72 -25.28 5.31
C LEU A 105 2.07 -24.55 5.19
N ARG A 106 2.78 -24.34 6.30
CA ARG A 106 4.09 -23.69 6.29
C ARG A 106 5.15 -24.48 5.54
N ALA A 107 5.16 -25.80 5.67
CA ALA A 107 6.05 -26.67 4.90
C ALA A 107 5.77 -26.55 3.39
N THR A 108 4.50 -26.44 3.01
CA THR A 108 4.10 -26.23 1.62
C THR A 108 4.51 -24.84 1.12
N LEU A 109 4.25 -23.79 1.90
CA LEU A 109 4.63 -22.41 1.61
C LEU A 109 6.14 -22.23 1.37
N LYS A 110 6.98 -22.91 2.17
CA LYS A 110 8.44 -22.85 2.03
C LYS A 110 8.93 -23.43 0.69
N ASN A 111 8.16 -24.31 0.05
CA ASN A 111 8.51 -24.97 -1.19
C ASN A 111 7.74 -24.44 -2.41
N ALA A 112 6.72 -23.60 -2.21
CA ALA A 112 5.97 -22.97 -3.28
C ALA A 112 6.70 -21.72 -3.79
N LEU A 113 6.60 -21.46 -5.10
CA LEU A 113 7.13 -20.23 -5.70
C LEU A 113 6.17 -19.06 -5.48
N CYS A 114 4.89 -19.29 -5.77
CA CYS A 114 3.85 -18.28 -5.72
C CYS A 114 2.76 -18.66 -4.73
N ILE A 115 2.12 -17.64 -4.18
CA ILE A 115 0.92 -17.76 -3.35
C ILE A 115 -0.18 -16.90 -3.93
N LYS A 116 -1.40 -17.43 -3.90
CA LYS A 116 -2.63 -16.69 -4.13
C LYS A 116 -3.47 -16.70 -2.87
N CYS A 117 -3.89 -15.52 -2.45
CA CYS A 117 -4.71 -15.34 -1.27
C CYS A 117 -5.79 -14.28 -1.51
N SER A 118 -6.97 -14.51 -0.97
CA SER A 118 -8.08 -13.55 -0.95
C SER A 118 -8.42 -13.21 0.49
N GLY A 119 -8.78 -11.95 0.75
CA GLY A 119 -9.18 -11.52 2.09
C GLY A 119 -9.33 -10.02 2.23
N ARG A 120 -9.50 -9.56 3.46
CA ARG A 120 -9.55 -8.13 3.79
C ARG A 120 -8.17 -7.51 3.61
N VAL A 121 -8.12 -6.30 3.06
CA VAL A 121 -6.83 -5.65 2.78
C VAL A 121 -6.65 -4.34 3.51
N VAL A 122 -5.39 -4.06 3.86
CA VAL A 122 -4.93 -2.76 4.37
C VAL A 122 -3.83 -2.27 3.43
N ILE A 123 -3.91 -1.00 3.03
CA ILE A 123 -2.91 -0.34 2.20
C ILE A 123 -2.23 0.74 3.03
N GLU A 124 -0.96 0.53 3.32
CA GLU A 124 -0.13 1.42 4.13
C GLU A 124 0.76 2.24 3.20
N ASP A 125 0.35 3.48 2.94
CA ASP A 125 1.12 4.44 2.15
C ASP A 125 1.83 5.42 3.09
N TYR A 126 3.14 5.22 3.24
CA TYR A 126 3.96 5.99 4.17
C TYR A 126 4.21 7.42 3.68
N GLU A 127 4.24 7.65 2.35
CA GLU A 127 4.35 8.99 1.79
C GLU A 127 3.08 9.81 2.04
N ARG A 128 1.92 9.18 1.91
CA ARG A 128 0.64 9.79 2.29
C ARG A 128 0.58 10.08 3.79
N MET A 129 1.03 9.17 4.64
CA MET A 129 1.09 9.39 6.09
C MET A 129 1.98 10.58 6.45
N LYS A 130 3.15 10.70 5.79
CA LYS A 130 4.06 11.83 5.92
C LYS A 130 3.38 13.15 5.54
N LYS A 131 2.68 13.19 4.39
CA LYS A 131 1.93 14.37 3.94
C LYS A 131 0.84 14.78 4.92
N ILE A 132 0.02 13.82 5.39
CA ILE A 132 -1.03 14.08 6.38
C ILE A 132 -0.42 14.63 7.67
N GLY A 133 0.70 14.05 8.14
CA GLY A 133 1.39 14.52 9.33
C GLY A 133 1.87 15.96 9.24
N GLN A 134 2.31 16.41 8.06
CA GLN A 134 2.74 17.80 7.83
C GLN A 134 1.55 18.78 7.91
N ASP A 135 0.41 18.41 7.33
CA ASP A 135 -0.79 19.25 7.30
C ASP A 135 -1.62 19.17 8.59
N PHE A 136 -1.37 18.16 9.44
CA PHE A 136 -2.16 17.85 10.64
C PHE A 136 -2.32 19.04 11.60
N PRO A 137 -1.28 19.81 11.94
CA PRO A 137 -1.42 20.95 12.85
C PRO A 137 -2.43 22.00 12.35
N ASP A 138 -2.46 22.25 11.04
CA ASP A 138 -3.37 23.23 10.45
C ASP A 138 -4.81 22.70 10.37
N ILE A 139 -4.97 21.40 10.13
CA ILE A 139 -6.27 20.73 10.22
C ILE A 139 -6.83 20.82 11.65
N VAL A 140 -6.01 20.53 12.67
CA VAL A 140 -6.43 20.62 14.08
C VAL A 140 -6.80 22.06 14.45
N LYS A 141 -6.01 23.05 14.02
CA LYS A 141 -6.36 24.47 14.20
C LYS A 141 -7.72 24.82 13.60
N LEU A 142 -7.99 24.34 12.37
CA LEU A 142 -9.28 24.59 11.70
C LEU A 142 -10.45 23.96 12.46
N ILE A 143 -10.32 22.70 12.89
CA ILE A 143 -11.36 21.99 13.65
C ILE A 143 -11.61 22.68 14.98
N ASN A 144 -10.56 22.99 15.74
CA ASN A 144 -10.69 23.63 17.06
C ASN A 144 -11.24 25.07 16.94
N ARG A 145 -10.86 25.82 15.90
CA ARG A 145 -11.47 27.13 15.62
C ARG A 145 -12.95 27.00 15.29
N SER A 146 -13.33 26.03 14.47
CA SER A 146 -14.73 25.78 14.12
C SER A 146 -15.56 25.37 15.34
N HIS A 147 -14.98 24.59 16.26
CA HIS A 147 -15.61 24.23 17.52
C HIS A 147 -15.77 25.44 18.46
N ALA A 148 -14.72 26.25 18.59
CA ALA A 148 -14.76 27.50 19.36
C ALA A 148 -15.82 28.47 18.82
N ASP A 149 -15.94 28.61 17.50
CA ASP A 149 -16.94 29.49 16.89
C ASP A 149 -18.38 28.95 17.08
N LYS A 150 -18.58 27.62 17.09
CA LYS A 150 -19.88 27.04 17.48
C LYS A 150 -20.23 27.34 18.94
N LEU A 151 -19.27 27.25 19.86
CA LEU A 151 -19.50 27.60 21.25
C LEU A 151 -19.83 29.08 21.44
N LYS A 152 -19.16 29.96 20.70
CA LYS A 152 -19.48 31.40 20.68
C LYS A 152 -20.91 31.67 20.19
N GLY A 153 -21.42 30.83 19.29
CA GLY A 153 -22.80 30.88 18.81
C GLY A 153 -23.83 30.30 19.78
N SER A 154 -23.43 29.69 20.89
CA SER A 154 -24.36 29.11 21.87
C SER A 154 -25.10 30.21 22.66
N PRO A 155 -26.39 30.01 23.03
CA PRO A 155 -27.15 30.98 23.81
C PRO A 155 -26.50 31.32 25.16
N GLU A 156 -25.87 30.32 25.80
CA GLU A 156 -25.18 30.44 27.08
C GLU A 156 -23.94 31.35 26.98
N TYR A 157 -23.17 31.22 25.90
CA TYR A 157 -22.04 32.09 25.61
C TYR A 157 -22.49 33.51 25.30
N GLN A 158 -23.52 33.68 24.47
CA GLN A 158 -24.06 35.00 24.10
C GLN A 158 -24.64 35.74 25.31
N GLU A 159 -25.32 35.04 26.21
CA GLU A 159 -25.84 35.60 27.46
C GLU A 159 -24.70 36.06 28.37
N SER A 160 -23.65 35.24 28.50
CA SER A 160 -22.46 35.59 29.27
C SER A 160 -21.71 36.79 28.68
N GLU A 161 -21.65 36.90 27.34
CA GLU A 161 -21.08 38.06 26.66
C GLU A 161 -21.92 39.33 26.86
N ARG A 162 -23.25 39.21 26.82
CA ARG A 162 -24.17 40.32 27.11
C ARG A 162 -23.99 40.82 28.54
N GLN A 163 -23.88 39.90 29.51
CA GLN A 163 -23.62 40.25 30.91
C GLN A 163 -22.27 40.98 31.08
N ILE A 164 -21.25 40.60 30.34
CA ILE A 164 -19.96 41.32 30.31
C ILE A 164 -20.16 42.74 29.78
N GLN A 165 -20.87 42.91 28.66
CA GLN A 165 -21.13 44.23 28.08
C GLN A 165 -21.94 45.14 29.02
N GLU A 166 -22.94 44.60 29.73
CA GLU A 166 -23.72 45.33 30.74
C GLU A 166 -22.85 45.76 31.95
N LEU A 167 -21.96 44.87 32.41
CA LEU A 167 -21.02 45.17 33.50
C LEU A 167 -19.96 46.20 33.09
N GLU A 168 -19.49 46.18 31.83
CA GLU A 168 -18.52 47.14 31.30
C GLU A 168 -19.14 48.53 31.05
N SER A 169 -20.43 48.59 30.74
CA SER A 169 -21.20 49.83 30.50
C SER A 169 -21.85 50.44 31.74
N THR A 170 -21.66 49.85 32.93
CA THR A 170 -22.25 50.35 34.19
C THR A 170 -21.74 51.76 34.53
N ILE A 171 -22.66 52.73 34.65
CA ILE A 171 -22.40 54.12 35.04
C ILE A 171 -22.77 54.32 36.52
N GLY A 172 -21.86 54.84 37.34
CA GLY A 172 -22.07 55.05 38.78
C GLY A 172 -20.80 55.49 39.51
N ASP A 173 -20.82 55.49 40.84
CA ASP A 173 -19.67 55.85 41.68
C ASP A 173 -18.40 55.07 41.33
N ARG A 174 -17.23 55.68 41.55
CA ARG A 174 -15.91 55.09 41.25
C ARG A 174 -15.74 53.67 41.83
N ASN A 175 -16.34 53.39 42.98
CA ASN A 175 -16.33 52.07 43.62
C ASN A 175 -17.25 51.05 42.94
N SER A 176 -18.44 51.44 42.48
CA SER A 176 -19.36 50.53 41.78
C SER A 176 -18.81 50.18 40.39
N GLN A 177 -18.23 51.15 39.69
CA GLN A 177 -17.52 50.92 38.41
C GLN A 177 -16.32 49.98 38.56
N ALA A 178 -15.51 50.15 39.62
CA ALA A 178 -14.37 49.27 39.88
C ALA A 178 -14.83 47.81 40.15
N LYS A 179 -15.93 47.64 40.89
CA LYS A 179 -16.50 46.31 41.20
C LYS A 179 -17.11 45.64 39.96
N ALA A 180 -17.80 46.40 39.11
CA ALA A 180 -18.38 45.90 37.85
C ALA A 180 -17.29 45.48 36.86
N LYS A 181 -16.24 46.31 36.67
CA LYS A 181 -15.07 45.96 35.83
C LYS A 181 -14.33 44.72 36.32
N LYS A 182 -14.20 44.53 37.65
CA LYS A 182 -13.59 43.33 38.21
C LYS A 182 -14.39 42.07 37.87
N LYS A 183 -15.72 42.11 38.04
CA LYS A 183 -16.61 41.00 37.68
C LYS A 183 -16.62 40.71 36.18
N ALA A 184 -16.63 41.73 35.33
CA ALA A 184 -16.53 41.56 33.88
C ALA A 184 -15.23 40.86 33.49
N LYS A 185 -14.11 41.25 34.12
CA LYS A 185 -12.80 40.61 33.90
C LYS A 185 -12.78 39.14 34.35
N GLU A 186 -13.39 38.82 35.49
CA GLU A 186 -13.50 37.44 36.00
C GLU A 186 -14.36 36.56 35.06
N LEU A 187 -15.51 37.07 34.60
CA LEU A 187 -16.37 36.37 33.64
C LEU A 187 -15.68 36.17 32.29
N ARG A 188 -14.95 37.19 31.80
CA ARG A 188 -14.18 37.11 30.56
C ARG A 188 -13.06 36.07 30.64
N ALA A 189 -12.32 36.06 31.75
CA ALA A 189 -11.32 35.04 32.01
C ALA A 189 -11.92 33.62 32.10
N GLY A 190 -13.13 33.49 32.67
CA GLY A 190 -13.86 32.22 32.70
C GLY A 190 -14.27 31.74 31.30
N LEU A 191 -14.78 32.63 30.45
CA LEU A 191 -15.11 32.34 29.05
C LEU A 191 -13.87 31.97 28.23
N ASP A 192 -12.79 32.72 28.38
CA ASP A 192 -11.52 32.44 27.70
C ASP A 192 -10.95 31.08 28.14
N SER A 193 -11.05 30.75 29.43
CA SER A 193 -10.66 29.44 29.96
C SER A 193 -11.55 28.31 29.41
N LEU A 194 -12.86 28.54 29.27
CA LEU A 194 -13.78 27.55 28.72
C LEU A 194 -13.45 27.28 27.26
N LEU A 195 -13.22 28.32 26.45
CA LEU A 195 -12.78 28.20 25.06
C LEU A 195 -11.41 27.50 24.94
N ALA A 196 -10.46 27.81 25.82
CA ALA A 196 -9.14 27.18 25.83
C ALA A 196 -9.18 25.70 26.24
N SER A 197 -10.08 25.32 27.16
CA SER A 197 -10.29 23.93 27.59
C SER A 197 -11.17 23.11 26.64
N SER A 198 -11.89 23.80 25.75
CA SER A 198 -12.76 23.21 24.75
C SER A 198 -11.97 22.94 23.47
N THR A 199 -11.17 21.88 23.47
CA THR A 199 -10.57 21.34 22.25
C THR A 199 -11.38 20.14 21.78
N ALA A 200 -11.79 20.12 20.51
CA ALA A 200 -12.47 18.97 19.92
C ALA A 200 -11.47 17.87 19.51
N VAL A 201 -10.23 18.26 19.20
CA VAL A 201 -9.14 17.37 18.83
C VAL A 201 -7.87 17.82 19.54
N ASP A 202 -7.16 16.86 20.13
CA ASP A 202 -5.88 17.08 20.80
C ASP A 202 -4.79 17.46 19.80
N VAL A 203 -3.92 18.39 20.21
CA VAL A 203 -2.78 18.83 19.40
C VAL A 203 -1.64 17.82 19.59
N VAL A 204 -1.21 17.19 18.49
CA VAL A 204 0.00 16.35 18.50
C VAL A 204 1.24 17.26 18.55
N PRO A 205 2.18 17.04 19.49
CA PRO A 205 3.42 17.80 19.55
C PRO A 205 4.23 17.75 18.25
N GLN A 206 4.75 18.89 17.81
CA GLN A 206 5.47 19.01 16.53
C GLN A 206 6.67 18.07 16.43
N TRP A 207 7.41 17.85 17.52
CA TRP A 207 8.57 16.95 17.54
C TRP A 207 8.21 15.49 17.20
N ILE A 208 6.97 15.06 17.48
CA ILE A 208 6.47 13.72 17.11
C ILE A 208 6.26 13.65 15.59
N LEU A 209 5.65 14.70 15.02
CA LEU A 209 5.41 14.79 13.57
C LEU A 209 6.74 14.86 12.80
N ASP A 210 7.70 15.63 13.31
CA ASP A 210 9.04 15.73 12.75
C ASP A 210 9.78 14.39 12.86
N GLY A 211 9.69 13.71 14.02
CA GLY A 211 10.27 12.39 14.23
C GLY A 211 9.67 11.32 13.30
N MET A 212 8.35 11.31 13.12
CA MET A 212 7.66 10.44 12.18
C MET A 212 8.13 10.68 10.75
N LYS A 213 8.25 11.95 10.33
CA LYS A 213 8.78 12.31 9.01
C LYS A 213 10.21 11.78 8.83
N THR A 214 11.10 12.02 9.79
CA THR A 214 12.48 11.54 9.75
C THR A 214 12.54 10.00 9.66
N TRP A 215 11.68 9.30 10.40
CA TRP A 215 11.60 7.84 10.35
C TRP A 215 11.19 7.34 8.97
N ILE A 216 10.15 7.94 8.38
CA ILE A 216 9.67 7.56 7.04
C ILE A 216 10.74 7.87 5.99
N ASP A 217 11.34 9.06 6.00
CA ASP A 217 12.36 9.46 5.03
C ASP A 217 13.62 8.58 5.12
N ALA A 218 13.97 8.09 6.32
CA ALA A 218 15.15 7.26 6.52
C ALA A 218 14.94 5.78 6.16
N PHE A 219 13.76 5.22 6.46
CA PHE A 219 13.57 3.76 6.43
C PHE A 219 12.46 3.27 5.50
N LEU A 220 11.48 4.12 5.19
CA LEU A 220 10.30 3.77 4.40
C LEU A 220 10.04 4.74 3.23
N PRO A 221 11.06 5.27 2.53
CA PRO A 221 10.83 6.23 1.45
C PRO A 221 10.10 5.56 0.30
N ASN A 222 9.00 6.16 -0.18
CA ASN A 222 8.19 5.65 -1.29
C ASN A 222 7.66 4.22 -1.09
N ILE A 223 7.60 3.74 0.16
CA ILE A 223 7.04 2.42 0.44
C ILE A 223 5.51 2.54 0.52
N THR A 224 4.84 1.73 -0.28
CA THR A 224 3.43 1.39 -0.13
C THR A 224 3.35 -0.09 0.17
N ASN A 225 2.81 -0.48 1.31
CA ASN A 225 2.59 -1.90 1.63
C ASN A 225 1.13 -2.27 1.43
N ILE A 226 0.90 -3.49 0.96
CA ILE A 226 -0.39 -4.15 1.06
C ILE A 226 -0.28 -5.27 2.09
N ARG A 227 -1.28 -5.39 2.97
CA ARG A 227 -1.49 -6.54 3.84
C ARG A 227 -2.84 -7.16 3.50
N VAL A 228 -2.84 -8.45 3.24
CA VAL A 228 -4.04 -9.28 3.04
C VAL A 228 -4.21 -10.14 4.28
N TYR A 229 -5.39 -10.07 4.89
CA TYR A 229 -5.83 -10.86 6.03
C TYR A 229 -6.78 -11.94 5.49
N PRO A 230 -6.27 -13.14 5.17
CA PRO A 230 -7.06 -14.20 4.55
C PRO A 230 -7.99 -14.94 5.54
N PHE A 231 -7.72 -14.83 6.85
CA PHE A 231 -8.47 -15.52 7.89
C PHE A 231 -9.25 -14.50 8.73
N LYS A 232 -10.57 -14.67 8.83
CA LYS A 232 -11.46 -13.69 9.46
C LYS A 232 -11.26 -13.56 10.98
N ASP A 233 -10.85 -14.63 11.63
CA ASP A 233 -10.73 -14.72 13.09
C ASP A 233 -9.26 -14.64 13.58
N GLU A 234 -8.30 -14.41 12.67
CA GLU A 234 -6.86 -14.39 12.97
C GLU A 234 -6.21 -13.05 12.57
N ASP A 235 -6.23 -12.09 13.48
CA ASP A 235 -5.76 -10.71 13.21
C ASP A 235 -4.23 -10.57 13.09
N ASP A 236 -3.46 -11.56 13.55
CA ASP A 236 -1.99 -11.57 13.47
C ASP A 236 -1.45 -12.31 12.24
N GLU A 237 -2.34 -12.96 11.48
CA GLU A 237 -2.04 -13.76 10.30
C GLU A 237 -2.34 -13.00 9.01
N HIS A 238 -1.26 -12.57 8.34
CA HIS A 238 -1.41 -11.83 7.10
C HIS A 238 -0.28 -12.12 6.12
N ILE A 239 -0.61 -11.96 4.85
CA ILE A 239 0.35 -12.01 3.74
C ILE A 239 0.51 -10.60 3.24
N PHE A 240 1.75 -10.15 3.10
CA PHE A 240 2.00 -8.76 2.82
C PHE A 240 3.19 -8.58 1.89
N GLY A 241 3.27 -7.41 1.27
CA GLY A 241 4.31 -7.07 0.33
C GLY A 241 4.30 -5.60 -0.03
N HIS A 242 5.37 -5.16 -0.68
CA HIS A 242 5.49 -3.81 -1.20
C HIS A 242 4.85 -3.71 -2.58
N LEU A 243 4.09 -2.65 -2.82
CA LEU A 243 3.52 -2.28 -4.10
C LEU A 243 4.29 -1.10 -4.69
N GLU A 244 4.88 -1.30 -5.86
CA GLU A 244 5.55 -0.24 -6.61
C GLU A 244 4.54 0.72 -7.26
N ALA A 245 4.77 2.03 -7.11
CA ALA A 245 3.85 3.07 -7.57
C ALA A 245 3.56 3.01 -9.09
N SER A 246 4.56 2.62 -9.91
CA SER A 246 4.43 2.52 -11.37
C SER A 246 3.46 1.44 -11.84
N ASN A 247 3.18 0.46 -10.98
CA ASN A 247 2.42 -0.74 -11.34
C ASN A 247 0.93 -0.63 -10.94
N PHE A 248 0.52 0.50 -10.34
CA PHE A 248 -0.90 0.77 -10.08
C PHE A 248 -1.64 1.16 -11.36
N THR A 249 -2.87 0.67 -11.48
CA THR A 249 -3.76 1.08 -12.59
C THR A 249 -4.23 2.53 -12.45
N VAL A 250 -4.29 3.04 -11.22
CA VAL A 250 -4.50 4.47 -10.92
C VAL A 250 -3.16 5.05 -10.48
N SER A 251 -2.52 5.84 -11.35
CA SER A 251 -1.16 6.34 -11.13
C SER A 251 -1.06 7.44 -10.07
N ASP A 252 -2.14 8.18 -9.80
CA ASP A 252 -2.18 9.15 -8.71
C ASP A 252 -2.54 8.46 -7.38
N PRO A 253 -1.64 8.44 -6.38
CA PRO A 253 -1.91 7.84 -5.08
C PRO A 253 -3.11 8.49 -4.38
N THR A 254 -3.33 9.80 -4.57
CA THR A 254 -4.45 10.50 -3.92
C THR A 254 -5.78 10.01 -4.47
N ALA A 255 -5.91 9.93 -5.79
CA ALA A 255 -7.07 9.35 -6.46
C ALA A 255 -7.26 7.88 -6.08
N PHE A 256 -6.18 7.09 -6.01
CA PHE A 256 -6.25 5.69 -5.59
C PHE A 256 -6.88 5.54 -4.19
N HIS A 257 -6.38 6.28 -3.19
CA HIS A 257 -6.92 6.25 -1.83
C HIS A 257 -8.33 6.86 -1.74
N PHE A 258 -8.72 7.75 -2.66
CA PHE A 258 -10.09 8.23 -2.74
C PHE A 258 -11.05 7.16 -3.29
N THR A 259 -10.61 6.38 -4.29
CA THR A 259 -11.44 5.34 -4.92
C THR A 259 -11.58 4.09 -4.05
N TYR A 260 -10.48 3.61 -3.47
CA TYR A 260 -10.47 2.33 -2.75
C TYR A 260 -10.37 2.48 -1.23
N GLY A 261 -9.86 3.61 -0.75
CA GLY A 261 -9.51 3.79 0.66
C GLY A 261 -8.23 3.05 1.06
N SER A 262 -7.70 3.38 2.24
CA SER A 262 -6.58 2.66 2.85
C SER A 262 -7.03 1.35 3.53
N PHE A 263 -8.33 1.19 3.77
CA PHE A 263 -8.96 -0.03 4.29
C PHE A 263 -10.24 -0.33 3.48
N PRO A 264 -10.11 -0.91 2.29
CA PRO A 264 -11.24 -1.28 1.44
C PRO A 264 -12.23 -2.19 2.19
N THR A 265 -13.53 -2.01 1.92
CA THR A 265 -14.60 -2.83 2.50
C THR A 265 -14.74 -4.19 1.82
N GLU A 266 -14.34 -4.28 0.56
CA GLU A 266 -14.40 -5.50 -0.22
C GLU A 266 -13.13 -6.34 -0.04
N GLU A 267 -13.23 -7.64 -0.30
CA GLU A 267 -12.09 -8.54 -0.32
C GLU A 267 -11.34 -8.45 -1.65
N PHE A 268 -10.01 -8.44 -1.57
CA PHE A 268 -9.16 -8.44 -2.75
C PHE A 268 -8.36 -9.73 -2.79
N THR A 269 -7.99 -10.12 -4.00
CA THR A 269 -7.09 -11.24 -4.26
C THR A 269 -5.71 -10.70 -4.60
N MET A 270 -4.69 -11.28 -3.98
CA MET A 270 -3.29 -11.03 -4.28
C MET A 270 -2.63 -12.31 -4.78
N LEU A 271 -1.93 -12.21 -5.90
CA LEU A 271 -0.97 -13.20 -6.38
C LEU A 271 0.43 -12.62 -6.19
N GLY A 272 1.33 -13.34 -5.54
CA GLY A 272 2.71 -12.87 -5.31
C GLY A 272 3.72 -14.01 -5.26
N VAL A 273 4.98 -13.69 -5.55
CA VAL A 273 6.12 -14.60 -5.33
C VAL A 273 6.44 -14.63 -3.85
N ILE A 274 6.53 -15.80 -3.24
CA ILE A 274 6.94 -15.94 -1.84
C ILE A 274 8.41 -15.56 -1.72
N THR A 275 8.71 -14.61 -0.81
CA THR A 275 10.09 -14.16 -0.57
C THR A 275 10.57 -14.48 0.84
N SER A 276 9.67 -14.67 1.80
CA SER A 276 10.03 -15.12 3.15
C SER A 276 8.85 -15.79 3.86
N VAL A 277 9.15 -16.90 4.53
CA VAL A 277 8.24 -17.68 5.37
C VAL A 277 8.93 -17.94 6.72
N PRO A 278 8.93 -16.96 7.65
CA PRO A 278 9.67 -17.04 8.92
C PRO A 278 9.26 -18.25 9.77
N SER A 279 10.19 -18.94 10.43
CA SER A 279 9.82 -20.02 11.37
C SER A 279 9.36 -19.46 12.72
N ASP A 280 8.55 -20.23 13.44
CA ASP A 280 8.25 -20.02 14.85
C ASP A 280 9.48 -20.25 15.74
N GLU A 281 10.33 -21.22 15.39
CA GLU A 281 11.60 -21.53 16.04
C GLU A 281 12.73 -20.51 15.74
N GLY A 282 12.47 -19.52 14.87
CA GLY A 282 13.47 -18.53 14.42
C GLY A 282 14.33 -19.01 13.25
N GLU A 283 15.36 -18.22 12.93
CA GLU A 283 16.31 -18.50 11.84
C GLU A 283 17.50 -19.30 12.35
N THR A 284 17.82 -20.41 11.67
CA THR A 284 18.96 -21.27 12.04
C THR A 284 20.28 -20.78 11.44
N PHE A 285 20.22 -19.95 10.39
CA PHE A 285 21.41 -19.41 9.75
C PHE A 285 21.96 -18.22 10.54
N LEU A 286 23.15 -18.39 11.10
CA LEU A 286 23.86 -17.33 11.83
C LEU A 286 24.92 -16.70 10.91
N PRO A 287 24.65 -15.53 10.33
CA PRO A 287 25.66 -14.82 9.57
C PRO A 287 26.83 -14.45 10.49
N LEU A 288 28.06 -14.51 9.97
CA LEU A 288 29.30 -14.23 10.71
C LEU A 288 29.74 -15.31 11.71
N GLN A 289 29.09 -16.48 11.74
CA GLN A 289 29.51 -17.60 12.59
C GLN A 289 30.98 -18.04 12.31
N GLU A 290 31.46 -17.86 11.08
CA GLU A 290 32.85 -18.10 10.67
C GLU A 290 33.89 -17.27 11.45
N PHE A 291 33.47 -16.19 12.10
CA PHE A 291 34.31 -15.32 12.93
C PHE A 291 34.19 -15.59 14.44
N GLU A 292 33.52 -16.67 14.87
CA GLU A 292 33.38 -17.04 16.29
C GLU A 292 34.54 -17.88 16.83
N LYS A 293 35.59 -18.11 16.03
CA LYS A 293 36.81 -18.83 16.45
C LYS A 293 37.66 -18.00 17.43
N GLU A 294 38.36 -18.70 18.34
CA GLU A 294 39.21 -18.07 19.37
C GLU A 294 40.37 -17.27 18.76
N ASP A 295 40.98 -17.77 17.69
CA ASP A 295 42.10 -17.13 17.00
C ASP A 295 41.67 -16.56 15.65
N LEU A 296 41.30 -15.27 15.66
CA LEU A 296 41.09 -14.48 14.44
C LEU A 296 42.40 -13.83 14.01
N LYS A 297 42.71 -13.90 12.71
CA LYS A 297 43.79 -13.07 12.16
C LYS A 297 43.34 -11.61 12.10
N ASP A 298 44.29 -10.68 12.13
CA ASP A 298 44.01 -9.22 12.15
C ASP A 298 43.03 -8.78 11.05
N TYR A 299 43.19 -9.28 9.82
CA TYR A 299 42.30 -8.94 8.71
C TYR A 299 40.88 -9.49 8.89
N GLU A 300 40.72 -10.67 9.51
CA GLU A 300 39.41 -11.28 9.80
C GLU A 300 38.71 -10.52 10.94
N SER A 301 39.47 -9.98 11.90
CA SER A 301 38.92 -9.11 12.94
C SER A 301 38.37 -7.81 12.38
N VAL A 302 39.07 -7.19 11.42
CA VAL A 302 38.59 -5.98 10.74
C VAL A 302 37.35 -6.29 9.90
N GLU A 303 37.35 -7.40 9.17
CA GLU A 303 36.18 -7.83 8.39
C GLU A 303 34.96 -8.09 9.28
N ARG A 304 35.14 -8.82 10.40
CA ARG A 304 34.09 -9.06 11.39
C ARG A 304 33.51 -7.75 11.92
N ALA A 305 34.35 -6.77 12.24
CA ALA A 305 33.89 -5.47 12.71
C ALA A 305 33.06 -4.75 11.64
N PHE A 306 33.53 -4.72 10.39
CA PHE A 306 32.83 -4.03 9.30
C PHE A 306 31.51 -4.70 8.94
N ARG A 307 31.49 -6.03 8.79
CA ARG A 307 30.26 -6.79 8.52
C ARG A 307 29.31 -6.78 9.72
N GLY A 308 29.85 -6.74 10.93
CA GLY A 308 29.08 -6.59 12.17
C GLY A 308 28.32 -5.28 12.27
N MET A 309 28.82 -4.19 11.66
CA MET A 309 28.06 -2.91 11.59
C MET A 309 26.74 -3.09 10.85
N PHE A 310 26.73 -3.81 9.72
CA PHE A 310 25.49 -4.11 8.99
C PHE A 310 24.52 -4.93 9.86
N ARG A 311 25.02 -5.87 10.65
CA ARG A 311 24.21 -6.66 11.60
C ARG A 311 23.63 -5.81 12.74
N GLY A 312 24.32 -4.74 13.13
CA GLY A 312 23.77 -3.74 14.05
C GLY A 312 22.49 -3.07 13.52
N PHE A 313 22.31 -3.02 12.19
CA PHE A 313 21.10 -2.49 11.54
C PHE A 313 20.00 -3.54 11.36
N ASP A 314 20.27 -4.84 11.50
CA ASP A 314 19.26 -5.90 11.35
C ASP A 314 18.06 -5.69 12.29
N GLY A 315 18.30 -5.20 13.52
CA GLY A 315 17.22 -4.88 14.46
C GLY A 315 16.32 -3.76 13.97
N ILE A 316 16.88 -2.75 13.28
CA ILE A 316 16.13 -1.66 12.68
C ILE A 316 15.39 -2.16 11.43
N GLU A 317 16.02 -2.99 10.60
CA GLU A 317 15.35 -3.62 9.46
C GLU A 317 14.17 -4.49 9.92
N ALA A 318 14.31 -5.23 11.02
CA ALA A 318 13.23 -6.03 11.60
C ALA A 318 12.05 -5.17 12.07
N MET A 319 12.29 -3.97 12.59
CA MET A 319 11.24 -3.01 12.96
C MET A 319 10.46 -2.51 11.74
N VAL A 320 11.13 -2.38 10.58
CA VAL A 320 10.60 -1.77 9.37
C VAL A 320 9.92 -2.80 8.47
N ARG A 321 10.58 -3.94 8.23
CA ARG A 321 10.11 -5.00 7.34
C ARG A 321 8.95 -5.78 7.95
N THR A 322 8.84 -5.82 9.28
CA THR A 322 7.76 -6.47 10.07
C THR A 322 7.45 -7.94 9.69
N CYS A 323 8.35 -8.60 8.97
CA CYS A 323 8.27 -9.99 8.55
C CYS A 323 8.70 -10.90 9.70
N ARG A 324 7.72 -11.48 10.38
CA ARG A 324 7.91 -12.40 11.51
C ARG A 324 6.78 -13.41 11.51
N TYR A 325 6.99 -14.57 12.12
CA TYR A 325 5.93 -15.56 12.30
C TYR A 325 4.68 -14.92 12.95
N PRO A 326 3.45 -15.24 12.49
CA PRO A 326 3.08 -16.20 11.43
C PRO A 326 3.04 -15.62 10.00
N ARG A 327 3.42 -14.36 9.83
CA ARG A 327 3.23 -13.57 8.59
C ARG A 327 4.11 -14.09 7.46
N VAL A 328 3.62 -13.92 6.23
CA VAL A 328 4.35 -14.30 5.01
C VAL A 328 4.61 -13.06 4.16
N LEU A 329 5.87 -12.88 3.72
CA LEU A 329 6.25 -11.78 2.84
C LEU A 329 6.30 -12.26 1.41
N VAL A 330 5.67 -11.48 0.52
CA VAL A 330 5.62 -11.74 -0.91
C VAL A 330 6.12 -10.52 -1.69
N HIS A 331 6.56 -10.78 -2.92
CA HIS A 331 6.63 -9.78 -3.99
C HIS A 331 5.31 -9.83 -4.76
N PRO A 332 4.37 -8.90 -4.52
CA PRO A 332 3.08 -8.92 -5.20
C PRO A 332 3.27 -8.77 -6.72
N ILE A 333 2.58 -9.62 -7.47
CA ILE A 333 2.56 -9.58 -8.93
C ILE A 333 1.23 -8.97 -9.39
N LEU A 334 0.11 -9.47 -8.85
CA LEU A 334 -1.24 -9.02 -9.17
C LEU A 334 -2.00 -8.71 -7.89
N VAL A 335 -2.73 -7.61 -7.89
CA VAL A 335 -3.80 -7.34 -6.91
C VAL A 335 -5.06 -6.98 -7.67
N TYR A 336 -6.13 -7.73 -7.43
CA TYR A 336 -7.38 -7.55 -8.15
C TYR A 336 -8.61 -7.88 -7.30
N ARG A 337 -9.75 -7.34 -7.71
CA ARG A 337 -11.07 -7.79 -7.26
C ARG A 337 -11.65 -8.74 -8.29
N GLN A 338 -12.23 -9.83 -7.82
CA GLN A 338 -12.93 -10.79 -8.66
C GLN A 338 -14.44 -10.68 -8.43
N THR A 339 -15.19 -10.45 -9.50
CA THR A 339 -16.65 -10.34 -9.44
C THR A 339 -17.29 -11.42 -10.31
N SER A 340 -18.09 -12.29 -9.69
CA SER A 340 -18.92 -13.24 -10.41
C SER A 340 -20.21 -12.59 -10.91
N PRO A 341 -20.76 -13.00 -12.07
CA PRO A 341 -22.01 -12.47 -12.60
C PRO A 341 -23.14 -12.60 -11.58
N ASN A 342 -23.76 -11.47 -11.23
CA ASN A 342 -24.92 -11.48 -10.35
C ASN A 342 -26.19 -11.85 -11.13
N LYS A 343 -26.64 -13.10 -10.95
CA LYS A 343 -27.85 -13.62 -11.60
C LYS A 343 -29.11 -12.81 -11.27
N ALA A 344 -29.18 -12.16 -10.11
CA ALA A 344 -30.33 -11.33 -9.74
C ALA A 344 -30.41 -10.02 -10.57
N LEU A 345 -29.30 -9.56 -11.13
CA LEU A 345 -29.25 -8.37 -12.01
C LEU A 345 -29.41 -8.74 -13.49
N GLN A 346 -29.42 -10.04 -13.82
CA GLN A 346 -29.52 -10.51 -15.20
C GLN A 346 -30.92 -10.23 -15.74
N ARG A 347 -31.03 -9.18 -16.57
CA ARG A 347 -32.28 -8.90 -17.29
C ARG A 347 -32.52 -10.02 -18.29
N THR A 348 -33.52 -10.86 -18.04
CA THR A 348 -34.10 -11.69 -19.10
C THR A 348 -34.83 -10.77 -20.05
N SER A 349 -34.34 -10.66 -21.28
CA SER A 349 -35.04 -10.00 -22.38
C SER A 349 -36.48 -10.54 -22.42
N ARG A 350 -37.46 -9.64 -22.26
CA ARG A 350 -38.86 -9.97 -22.53
C ARG A 350 -39.13 -9.91 -24.02
#